data_AF-A0AAF0R0S9-F1
#
_entry.id   AF-A0AAF0R0S9-F1
#
_cell.length_a   1.000
_cell.length_b   1.000
_cell.length_c   1.000
_cell.angle_alpha   90.00
_cell.angle_beta   90.00
_cell.angle_gamma   90.00
#
_symmetry.space_group_name_H-M   'P 1'
#
loop_
_entity.id
_entity.type
_entity.pdbx_description
1 polymer ?
#
loop_
_entity_poly.entity_id
_entity_poly.type
_entity_poly.pdbx_seq_one_letter_code
_entity_poly.pdbx_strand_id
1 'polypeptide(L)'
;MQNDFYQYVAENLDSSVQLTSELSTQIWKEKVVGGTHKGRCYGLGSRNDVRRLQSGLEGIGSSRQAEALDGVQIAVMSDQIAKLTMALAESEWRRVAEQANMSETVQQIKEQVMNLARRPTTSAPDGTDNESDDDDYVDLTP
;
A
#
# COMPACT_ATOMS: atom_id res chain seq x y z
N MET A 1 -43.47 -12.19 32.57
CA MET A 1 -43.71 -11.12 31.58
C MET A 1 -45.14 -10.63 31.57
N GLN A 2 -46.18 -11.45 31.30
CA GLN A 2 -47.57 -10.95 31.41
C GLN A 2 -48.00 -10.70 32.86
N ASN A 3 -47.48 -11.48 33.81
CA ASN A 3 -47.74 -11.30 35.25
C ASN A 3 -47.21 -9.99 35.83
N ASP A 4 -46.04 -9.52 35.39
CA ASP A 4 -45.36 -8.37 36.00
C ASP A 4 -46.12 -7.05 35.75
N PHE A 5 -46.81 -6.96 34.60
CA PHE A 5 -47.66 -5.82 34.26
C PHE A 5 -48.93 -5.78 35.11
N TYR A 6 -49.65 -6.91 35.23
CA TYR A 6 -50.87 -6.97 36.03
C TYR A 6 -50.60 -6.81 37.52
N GLN A 7 -49.45 -7.31 38.00
CA GLN A 7 -49.02 -7.09 39.37
C GLN A 7 -48.71 -5.61 39.66
N TYR A 8 -47.97 -4.93 38.77
CA TYR A 8 -47.70 -3.50 38.91
C TYR A 8 -49.00 -2.68 38.94
N VAL A 9 -49.95 -2.99 38.05
CA VAL A 9 -51.26 -2.33 38.02
C VAL A 9 -52.03 -2.55 39.32
N ALA A 10 -52.10 -3.79 39.81
CA ALA A 10 -52.84 -4.11 41.03
C ALA A 10 -52.25 -3.46 42.29
N GLU A 11 -50.93 -3.27 42.34
CA GLU A 11 -50.24 -2.69 43.50
C GLU A 11 -50.18 -1.16 43.46
N ASN A 12 -50.24 -0.52 42.27
CA ASN A 12 -49.93 0.90 42.11
C ASN A 12 -51.05 1.76 41.51
N LEU A 13 -52.11 1.14 40.97
CA LEU A 13 -53.25 1.86 40.40
C LEU A 13 -54.52 1.56 41.19
N ASP A 14 -55.30 2.61 41.45
CA ASP A 14 -56.60 2.44 42.05
C ASP A 14 -57.54 1.70 41.08
N SER A 15 -58.33 0.78 41.61
CA SER A 15 -59.27 -0.08 40.86
C SER A 15 -60.33 0.71 40.06
N SER A 16 -60.49 1.99 40.38
CA SER A 16 -61.37 2.94 39.71
C SER A 16 -60.80 3.50 38.39
N VAL A 17 -59.49 3.34 38.14
CA VAL A 17 -58.83 3.84 36.94
C VAL A 17 -59.06 2.89 35.77
N GLN A 18 -59.74 3.36 34.73
CA GLN A 18 -59.91 2.58 33.50
C GLN A 18 -58.59 2.54 32.72
N LEU A 19 -58.11 1.32 32.49
CA LEU A 19 -56.90 1.06 31.72
C LEU A 19 -57.18 1.23 30.22
N THR A 20 -56.90 2.42 29.70
CA THR A 20 -56.94 2.70 28.26
C THR A 20 -55.74 2.09 27.53
N SER A 21 -55.85 1.94 26.20
CA SER A 21 -54.78 1.37 25.39
C SER A 21 -53.50 2.23 25.39
N GLU A 22 -53.62 3.56 25.42
CA GLU A 22 -52.44 4.43 25.57
C GLU A 22 -51.79 4.29 26.95
N LEU A 23 -52.59 4.31 28.03
CA LEU A 23 -52.07 4.26 29.39
C LEU A 23 -51.40 2.93 29.69
N SER A 24 -51.98 1.82 29.23
CA SER A 24 -51.37 0.49 29.33
C SER A 24 -50.01 0.45 28.61
N THR A 25 -49.95 1.00 27.41
CA THR A 25 -48.72 1.07 26.62
C THR A 25 -47.66 1.94 27.30
N GLN A 26 -48.05 3.06 27.90
CA GLN A 26 -47.13 3.95 28.61
C GLN A 26 -46.55 3.29 29.86
N ILE A 27 -47.41 2.71 30.71
CA ILE A 27 -47.00 1.96 31.91
C ILE A 27 -46.07 0.81 31.51
N TRP A 28 -46.42 0.08 30.46
CA TRP A 28 -45.63 -1.03 29.98
C TRP A 28 -44.23 -0.57 29.52
N LYS A 29 -44.13 0.50 28.74
CA LYS A 29 -42.85 1.04 28.24
C LYS A 29 -41.97 1.70 29.30
N GLU A 30 -42.57 2.39 30.27
CA GLU A 30 -41.83 3.22 31.22
C GLU A 30 -41.50 2.49 32.52
N LYS A 31 -42.40 1.62 33.00
CA LYS A 31 -42.33 1.04 34.34
C LYS A 31 -42.08 -0.47 34.34
N VAL A 32 -42.56 -1.19 33.33
CA VAL A 32 -42.46 -2.66 33.29
C VAL A 32 -41.30 -3.14 32.41
N VAL A 33 -41.03 -2.46 31.30
CA VAL A 33 -39.98 -2.86 30.36
C VAL A 33 -38.64 -2.17 30.69
N GLY A 34 -37.72 -2.90 31.32
CA GLY A 34 -36.34 -2.49 31.56
C GLY A 34 -35.33 -3.07 30.55
N GLY A 35 -34.19 -2.38 30.37
CA GLY A 35 -33.05 -2.87 29.59
C GLY A 35 -33.33 -3.09 28.09
N THR A 36 -32.81 -4.18 27.53
CA THR A 36 -32.82 -4.55 26.10
C THR A 36 -34.19 -4.45 25.39
N HIS A 37 -35.28 -4.63 26.12
CA HIS A 37 -36.64 -4.57 25.57
C HIS A 37 -37.14 -3.12 25.38
N LYS A 38 -36.59 -2.16 26.14
CA LYS A 38 -36.86 -0.73 25.99
C LYS A 38 -36.24 -0.20 24.70
N GLY A 39 -35.02 -0.65 24.38
CA GLY A 39 -34.35 -0.36 23.11
C GLY A 39 -35.16 -0.79 21.87
N ARG A 40 -35.81 -1.96 21.91
CA ARG A 40 -36.71 -2.41 20.84
C ARG A 40 -37.95 -1.51 20.67
N CYS A 41 -38.52 -0.99 21.75
CA CYS A 41 -39.68 -0.09 21.71
C CYS A 41 -39.38 1.26 21.03
N TYR A 42 -38.12 1.68 21.03
CA TYR A 42 -37.65 2.89 20.34
C TYR A 42 -36.95 2.58 18.99
N GLY A 43 -37.05 1.35 18.48
CA GLY A 43 -36.49 0.97 17.17
C GLY A 43 -34.99 0.64 17.16
N LEU A 44 -34.32 0.57 18.32
CA LEU A 44 -32.89 0.21 18.47
C LEU A 44 -32.68 -1.32 18.55
N GLY A 45 -33.48 -2.07 17.79
CA GLY A 45 -33.75 -3.49 18.03
C GLY A 45 -32.95 -4.48 17.18
N SER A 46 -31.77 -4.15 16.65
CA SER A 46 -31.01 -5.16 15.91
C SER A 46 -30.41 -6.19 16.87
N ARG A 47 -30.35 -7.46 16.45
CA ARG A 47 -29.63 -8.52 17.18
C ARG A 47 -28.17 -8.14 17.44
N ASN A 48 -27.59 -7.28 16.59
CA ASN A 48 -26.27 -6.71 16.78
C ASN A 48 -26.20 -5.72 17.94
N ASP A 49 -27.24 -4.92 18.19
CA ASP A 49 -27.26 -3.95 19.28
C ASP A 49 -27.26 -4.65 20.64
N VAL A 50 -28.02 -5.75 20.74
CA VAL A 50 -28.05 -6.59 21.95
C VAL A 50 -26.70 -7.22 22.24
N ARG A 51 -26.01 -7.74 21.21
CA ARG A 51 -24.66 -8.30 21.37
C ARG A 51 -23.65 -7.24 21.77
N ARG A 52 -23.71 -6.05 21.16
CA ARG A 52 -22.80 -4.94 21.47
C ARG A 52 -22.99 -4.44 22.91
N LEU A 53 -24.23 -4.32 23.36
CA LEU A 53 -24.56 -4.03 24.75
C LEU A 53 -23.96 -5.08 25.70
N GLN A 54 -24.15 -6.37 25.42
CA GLN A 54 -23.58 -7.46 26.22
C GLN A 54 -22.05 -7.46 26.26
N SER A 55 -21.41 -7.01 25.18
CA SER A 55 -19.95 -6.88 25.09
C SER A 55 -19.40 -5.54 25.59
N GLY A 56 -20.23 -4.65 26.15
CA GLY A 56 -19.79 -3.33 26.64
C GLY A 56 -19.35 -2.35 25.55
N LEU A 57 -19.73 -2.61 24.29
CA LEU A 57 -19.41 -1.77 23.11
C LEU A 57 -20.51 -0.73 22.84
N GLU A 58 -21.37 -0.47 23.82
CA GLU A 58 -22.42 0.52 23.75
C GLU A 58 -21.79 1.91 23.60
N GLY A 59 -22.16 2.65 22.55
CA GLY A 59 -21.55 3.95 22.22
C GLY A 59 -20.41 3.94 21.20
N ILE A 60 -19.81 2.78 20.87
CA ILE A 60 -18.90 2.68 19.72
C ILE A 60 -19.76 2.63 18.46
N GLY A 61 -20.07 3.79 17.87
CA GLY A 61 -20.83 3.86 16.62
C GLY A 61 -20.25 2.89 15.57
N SER A 62 -21.12 2.23 14.79
CA SER A 62 -20.65 1.57 13.57
C SER A 62 -19.89 2.62 12.78
N SER A 63 -18.57 2.47 12.70
CA SER A 63 -17.75 3.46 12.04
C SER A 63 -18.04 3.34 10.56
N ARG A 64 -18.94 4.18 10.05
CA ARG A 64 -19.13 4.40 8.60
C ARG A 64 -17.80 4.77 7.92
N GLN A 65 -16.79 5.15 8.70
CA GLN A 65 -15.40 5.39 8.29
C GLN A 65 -14.69 4.09 7.83
N ALA A 66 -15.04 2.91 8.36
CA ALA A 66 -14.56 1.62 7.87
C ALA A 66 -15.35 1.13 6.64
N GLU A 67 -16.62 1.53 6.52
CA GLU A 67 -17.46 1.23 5.35
C GLU A 67 -17.14 2.12 4.13
N ALA A 68 -16.38 3.22 4.33
CA ALA A 68 -16.00 4.16 3.26
C ALA A 68 -14.75 3.75 2.49
N LEU A 69 -14.02 2.72 2.93
CA LEU A 69 -12.97 2.10 2.12
C LEU A 69 -13.64 1.17 1.11
N ASP A 70 -13.88 1.70 -0.08
CA ASP A 70 -14.38 0.93 -1.21
C ASP A 70 -13.42 -0.22 -1.52
N GLY A 71 -13.90 -1.45 -1.37
CA GLY A 71 -13.11 -2.66 -1.66
C GLY A 71 -12.55 -2.68 -3.08
N VAL A 72 -13.21 -1.98 -4.02
CA VAL A 72 -12.70 -1.78 -5.39
C VAL A 72 -11.43 -0.92 -5.38
N GLN A 73 -11.39 0.16 -4.61
CA GLN A 73 -10.18 1.00 -4.50
C GLN A 73 -9.01 0.23 -3.89
N ILE A 74 -9.27 -0.61 -2.89
CA ILE A 74 -8.26 -1.49 -2.30
C ILE A 74 -7.72 -2.47 -3.34
N ALA A 75 -8.60 -3.09 -4.15
CA ALA A 75 -8.19 -4.02 -5.19
C ALA A 75 -7.34 -3.33 -6.27
N VAL A 76 -7.76 -2.14 -6.72
CA VAL A 76 -7.01 -1.34 -7.71
C VAL A 76 -5.63 -0.95 -7.19
N MET A 77 -5.53 -0.48 -5.94
CA MET A 77 -4.25 -0.15 -5.33
C MET A 77 -3.36 -1.39 -5.21
N SER A 78 -3.94 -2.53 -4.87
CA SER A 78 -3.20 -3.80 -4.76
C SER A 78 -2.63 -4.24 -6.12
N ASP A 79 -3.41 -4.11 -7.19
CA ASP A 79 -2.96 -4.39 -8.56
C ASP A 79 -1.84 -3.43 -9.01
N GLN A 80 -1.94 -2.15 -8.63
CA GLN A 80 -0.90 -1.16 -8.92
C GLN A 80 0.41 -1.49 -8.20
N ILE A 81 0.34 -1.89 -6.93
CA ILE A 81 1.50 -2.33 -6.16
C ILE A 81 2.15 -3.53 -6.86
N ALA A 82 1.36 -4.54 -7.24
CA ALA A 82 1.88 -5.72 -7.92
C ALA A 82 2.61 -5.37 -9.23
N LYS A 83 2.03 -4.50 -10.06
CA LYS A 83 2.65 -4.03 -11.31
C LYS A 83 3.96 -3.29 -11.06
N LEU A 84 4.00 -2.40 -10.08
CA LEU A 84 5.21 -1.64 -9.74
C LEU A 84 6.29 -2.56 -9.18
N THR A 85 5.94 -3.54 -8.35
CA THR A 85 6.88 -4.53 -7.83
C THR A 85 7.52 -5.35 -8.95
N MET A 86 6.73 -5.79 -9.94
CA MET A 86 7.25 -6.52 -11.09
C MET A 86 8.18 -5.64 -11.94
N ALA A 87 7.75 -4.42 -12.25
CA ALA A 87 8.54 -3.48 -13.05
C ALA A 87 9.87 -3.12 -12.37
N LEU A 88 9.86 -2.94 -11.05
CA LEU A 88 11.07 -2.68 -10.26
C LEU A 88 12.03 -3.87 -10.31
N ALA A 89 11.53 -5.09 -10.10
CA ALA A 89 12.35 -6.29 -10.19
C ALA A 89 13.01 -6.41 -11.57
N GLU A 90 12.24 -6.26 -12.64
CA GLU A 90 12.76 -6.32 -14.01
C GLU A 90 13.82 -5.24 -14.28
N SER A 91 13.60 -4.02 -13.79
CA SER A 91 14.57 -2.93 -13.90
C SER A 91 15.88 -3.23 -13.18
N GLU A 92 15.84 -3.81 -11.97
CA GLU A 92 17.04 -4.21 -11.25
C GLU A 92 17.80 -5.33 -11.97
N TRP A 93 17.08 -6.33 -12.51
CA TRP A 93 17.68 -7.38 -13.33
C TRP A 93 18.41 -6.81 -14.55
N ARG A 94 17.78 -5.87 -15.28
CA ARG A 94 18.39 -5.20 -16.43
C ARG A 94 19.63 -4.41 -16.02
N ARG A 95 19.55 -3.62 -14.94
CA ARG A 95 20.67 -2.84 -14.41
C ARG A 95 21.86 -3.72 -14.06
N VAL A 96 21.63 -4.86 -13.40
CA VAL A 96 22.69 -5.81 -13.03
C VAL A 96 23.32 -6.45 -14.27
N ALA A 97 22.51 -6.86 -15.25
CA ALA A 97 23.01 -7.44 -16.50
C ALA A 97 23.85 -6.44 -17.30
N GLU A 98 23.40 -5.19 -17.41
CA GLU A 98 24.15 -4.11 -18.06
C GLU A 98 25.48 -3.84 -17.35
N GLN A 99 25.46 -3.77 -16.01
CA GLN A 99 26.66 -3.57 -15.22
C GLN A 99 27.67 -4.71 -15.41
N ALA A 100 27.20 -5.96 -15.48
CA ALA A 100 28.06 -7.11 -15.74
C ALA A 100 28.70 -7.04 -17.14
N ASN A 101 27.91 -6.69 -18.17
CA ASN A 101 28.39 -6.52 -19.54
C ASN A 101 29.44 -5.39 -19.65
N MET A 102 29.18 -4.24 -19.03
CA MET A 102 30.13 -3.14 -18.99
C MET A 102 31.43 -3.54 -18.29
N SER A 103 31.34 -4.28 -17.18
CA SER A 103 32.51 -4.78 -16.45
C SER A 103 33.36 -5.71 -17.32
N GLU A 104 32.73 -6.61 -18.07
CA GLU A 104 33.43 -7.49 -19.01
C GLU A 104 34.15 -6.67 -20.09
N THR A 105 33.47 -5.68 -20.67
CA THR A 105 34.05 -4.80 -21.70
C THR A 105 35.26 -4.03 -21.16
N VAL A 106 35.17 -3.48 -19.95
CA VAL A 106 36.30 -2.78 -19.30
C VAL A 106 37.47 -3.73 -19.07
N GLN A 107 37.19 -4.97 -18.66
CA GLN A 107 38.22 -5.98 -18.45
C GLN A 107 38.93 -6.36 -19.76
N GLN A 108 38.17 -6.56 -20.83
CA GLN A 108 38.70 -6.82 -22.18
C GLN A 108 39.59 -5.67 -22.67
N ILE A 109 39.13 -4.42 -22.54
CA ILE A 109 39.92 -3.23 -22.92
C ILE A 109 41.22 -3.17 -22.13
N LYS A 110 41.16 -3.40 -20.81
CA LYS A 110 42.35 -3.42 -19.95
C LYS A 110 43.36 -4.46 -20.42
N GLU A 111 42.90 -5.66 -20.79
CA GLU A 111 43.77 -6.71 -21.30
C GLU A 111 44.40 -6.33 -22.64
N GLN A 112 43.63 -5.76 -23.56
CA GLN A 112 44.15 -5.24 -24.83
C GLN A 112 45.25 -4.18 -24.60
N VAL A 113 45.00 -3.21 -23.72
CA VAL A 113 45.99 -2.16 -23.39
C VAL A 113 47.28 -2.75 -22.81
N MET A 114 47.16 -3.72 -21.89
CA MET A 114 48.35 -4.40 -21.32
C MET A 114 49.15 -5.15 -22.38
N ASN A 115 48.47 -5.79 -23.33
CA ASN A 115 49.11 -6.50 -24.43
C ASN A 115 49.81 -5.54 -25.41
N LEU A 116 49.21 -4.37 -25.70
CA LEU A 116 49.85 -3.31 -26.49
C LEU A 116 51.11 -2.78 -25.79
N ALA A 117 51.04 -2.51 -24.49
CA ALA A 117 52.17 -1.99 -23.72
C ALA A 117 53.33 -2.99 -23.58
N ARG A 118 53.05 -4.30 -23.66
CA ARG A 118 54.06 -5.37 -23.64
C ARG A 118 54.66 -5.69 -25.00
N ARG A 119 54.14 -5.12 -26.10
CA ARG A 119 54.68 -5.37 -27.44
C ARG A 119 56.10 -4.78 -27.51
N PRO A 120 57.14 -5.57 -27.81
CA PRO A 120 58.49 -5.04 -27.96
C PRO A 120 58.49 -4.00 -29.08
N THR A 121 59.03 -2.81 -28.81
CA THR A 121 59.48 -1.88 -29.85
C THR A 121 60.64 -2.53 -30.58
N THR A 122 60.31 -3.40 -31.53
CA THR A 122 61.28 -3.99 -32.44
C THR A 122 61.77 -2.89 -33.38
N SER A 123 63.09 -2.67 -33.28
CA SER A 123 64.00 -2.04 -34.24
C SER A 123 63.72 -0.59 -34.62
N ALA A 124 64.50 0.31 -34.01
CA ALA A 124 65.00 1.48 -34.72
C ALA A 124 65.65 1.03 -36.03
N PRO A 125 65.41 1.69 -37.19
CA PRO A 125 66.33 1.58 -38.30
C PRO A 125 67.65 2.21 -37.83
N ASP A 126 68.67 1.38 -37.76
CA ASP A 126 70.05 1.74 -37.46
C ASP A 126 70.50 2.85 -38.40
N GLY A 127 71.16 3.85 -37.83
CA GLY A 127 71.64 5.01 -38.57
C GLY A 127 72.76 4.61 -39.52
N THR A 128 72.60 4.97 -40.78
CA THR A 128 73.74 5.34 -41.61
C THR A 128 73.45 6.71 -42.16
N ASP A 129 74.07 7.72 -41.54
CA ASP A 129 74.39 9.00 -42.17
C ASP A 129 75.13 8.68 -43.46
N ASN A 130 74.42 8.73 -44.58
CA ASN A 130 75.05 8.83 -45.88
C ASN A 130 75.14 10.31 -46.21
N GLU A 131 76.15 10.96 -45.62
CA GLU A 131 76.74 12.20 -46.11
C GLU A 131 77.08 11.97 -47.59
N SER A 132 76.22 12.46 -48.48
CA SER A 132 76.52 12.60 -49.90
C SER A 132 76.30 14.06 -50.23
N ASP A 133 77.32 14.85 -49.87
CA ASP A 133 77.66 16.05 -50.63
C ASP A 133 77.83 15.61 -52.08
N ASP A 134 76.96 16.11 -52.96
CA ASP A 134 77.33 16.43 -54.33
C ASP A 134 76.35 17.50 -54.82
N ASP A 135 76.92 18.68 -54.99
CA ASP A 135 76.36 19.84 -55.67
C ASP A 135 75.69 19.46 -56.99
N ASP A 136 74.49 19.99 -57.25
CA ASP A 136 74.21 20.46 -58.61
C ASP A 136 73.26 21.66 -58.62
N TYR A 137 73.87 22.77 -59.00
CA TYR A 137 73.33 24.10 -59.19
C TYR A 137 72.54 24.14 -60.50
N VAL A 138 71.25 24.47 -60.49
CA VAL A 138 70.63 25.17 -61.64
C VAL A 138 69.47 26.06 -61.21
N ASP A 139 69.82 27.33 -61.13
CA ASP A 139 69.18 28.48 -61.79
C ASP A 139 67.70 28.75 -61.52
N LEU A 140 67.51 29.71 -60.61
CA LEU A 140 66.34 30.57 -60.51
C LEU A 140 66.11 31.29 -61.83
N THR A 141 64.85 31.47 -62.25
CA THR A 141 64.31 32.73 -62.83
C THR A 141 62.86 32.55 -63.33
N PRO A 142 62.06 33.62 -63.49
CA PRO A 142 61.28 34.28 -62.44
C PRO A 142 59.75 34.08 -62.58
#